data_AF-A0A7U6Y4E8-F1
#
_entry.id   AF-A0A7U6Y4E8-F1
#
_cell.length_a   1.000
_cell.length_b   1.000
_cell.length_c   1.000
_cell.angle_alpha   90.00
_cell.angle_beta   90.00
_cell.angle_gamma   90.00
#
_symmetry.space_group_name_H-M   'P 1'
#
loop_
_entity.id
_entity.type
_entity.pdbx_description
1 polymer ?
#
loop_
_entity_poly.entity_id
_entity_poly.type
_entity_poly.pdbx_seq_one_letter_code
_entity_poly.pdbx_strand_id
1 'polypeptide(L)'
;MSNVKSQSAYTLPASAKAKMRELIGQNEGTVYHPYLDKKGIITIGVGFNVDGKDAFLKLNLRKEGRNGPLMTEQEKKDAYDAMVNKRTEEKGKHQPADNYKDVAKAYLSDADVNAKLDKEIAERAPKIREKIGAEAWDKLTDGQKATIAAVHFNVGNLDGSPKLVEAAKKGDAAGIARESHVIAQKETNDKGEVTGHRRNWEAVMRNHCGALGLEADSDACWRSVAAEYKDRPEDQRKLETFHTKIQKIIDEPAKPEEKKPDEGQEQQQEQKGQEQAPPKPSEPPQEVEPEQKQELGADGQSFLERIRQPNARPALDIAAKEPGDWTKDEADIVIQDYQRFRRPESLNAWLRERVSDYFKVIHGNNGMTPPIMPRQNKRAVLENLDALSKRLAIAFDADGMSSAAKSMQQGLNLLNRDKMPRLKEDGDWGPITDFSFKKSIASNGAAKVDEGFALGRMQTLAEKVQQPEDLAKQTQSIFGPLYGSLEKGDDHALALQLGLNEIGPKHVDDWRNLKLDGEIGPKTTDAFNRVASSAGPMAFAENLGKQLGWL
;
A
#
# COMPACT_ATOMS: atom_id res chain seq x y z
N MET A 1 -55.44 9.54 -6.02
CA MET A 1 -54.18 10.08 -6.58
C MET A 1 -53.03 9.55 -5.75
N SER A 2 -52.37 8.50 -6.22
CA SER A 2 -51.25 7.86 -5.50
C SER A 2 -49.99 8.70 -5.69
N ASN A 3 -49.48 9.27 -4.60
CA ASN A 3 -48.24 10.02 -4.55
C ASN A 3 -47.06 9.08 -4.78
N VAL A 4 -46.62 8.93 -6.02
CA VAL A 4 -45.33 8.30 -6.34
C VAL A 4 -44.24 9.32 -5.97
N LYS A 5 -43.81 9.31 -4.70
CA LYS A 5 -42.56 9.98 -4.31
C LYS A 5 -41.45 9.33 -5.13
N SER A 6 -40.84 10.08 -6.06
CA SER A 6 -39.63 9.62 -6.75
C SER A 6 -38.56 9.38 -5.70
N GLN A 7 -38.26 8.12 -5.40
CA GLN A 7 -37.09 7.77 -4.61
C GLN A 7 -35.87 8.27 -5.37
N SER A 8 -35.17 9.26 -4.82
CA SER A 8 -33.87 9.70 -5.34
C SER A 8 -32.96 8.49 -5.43
N ALA A 9 -32.31 8.28 -6.58
CA ALA A 9 -31.38 7.19 -6.77
C ALA A 9 -30.29 7.23 -5.68
N TYR A 10 -30.21 6.17 -4.87
CA TYR A 10 -29.20 6.05 -3.83
C TYR A 10 -27.80 6.13 -4.45
N THR A 11 -26.97 7.04 -3.94
CA THR A 11 -25.59 7.20 -4.38
C THR A 11 -24.66 6.81 -3.22
N LEU A 12 -23.88 5.75 -3.41
CA LEU A 12 -22.88 5.31 -2.45
C LEU A 12 -21.77 6.38 -2.33
N PRO A 13 -21.40 6.84 -1.12
CA PRO A 13 -20.28 7.76 -0.95
C PRO A 13 -18.98 7.22 -1.56
N ALA A 14 -18.17 8.10 -2.18
CA ALA A 14 -16.92 7.70 -2.84
C ALA A 14 -15.92 7.04 -1.86
N SER A 15 -15.85 7.54 -0.63
CA SER A 15 -15.01 6.97 0.44
C SER A 15 -15.46 5.54 0.82
N ALA A 16 -16.77 5.32 0.98
CA ALA A 16 -17.33 3.98 1.20
C ALA A 16 -17.02 3.04 0.03
N LYS A 17 -17.16 3.51 -1.21
CA LYS A 17 -16.85 2.74 -2.42
C LYS A 17 -15.37 2.35 -2.48
N ALA A 18 -14.47 3.29 -2.16
CA ALA A 18 -13.03 3.02 -2.11
C ALA A 18 -12.69 1.97 -1.05
N LYS A 19 -13.27 2.09 0.16
CA LYS A 19 -13.05 1.11 1.24
C LYS A 19 -13.62 -0.28 0.91
N MET A 20 -14.78 -0.33 0.25
CA MET A 20 -15.34 -1.59 -0.28
C MET A 20 -14.39 -2.24 -1.29
N ARG A 21 -13.83 -1.44 -2.21
CA ARG A 21 -12.90 -1.94 -3.24
C ARG A 21 -11.65 -2.55 -2.61
N GLU A 22 -11.04 -1.81 -1.69
CA GLU A 22 -9.86 -2.24 -0.94
C GLU A 22 -10.13 -3.56 -0.21
N LEU A 23 -11.19 -3.60 0.61
CA LEU A 23 -11.48 -4.76 1.45
C LEU A 23 -11.87 -6.00 0.64
N ILE A 24 -12.68 -5.86 -0.41
CA ILE A 24 -13.03 -6.97 -1.30
C ILE A 24 -11.78 -7.47 -2.03
N GLY A 25 -10.96 -6.56 -2.58
CA GLY A 25 -9.74 -6.94 -3.29
C GLY A 25 -8.73 -7.69 -2.42
N GLN A 26 -8.57 -7.28 -1.15
CA GLN A 26 -7.72 -7.97 -0.19
C GLN A 26 -8.29 -9.33 0.22
N ASN A 27 -9.61 -9.46 0.38
CA ASN A 27 -10.24 -10.71 0.82
C ASN A 27 -10.26 -11.80 -0.25
N GLU A 28 -10.56 -11.41 -1.49
CA GLU A 28 -10.68 -12.35 -2.61
C GLU A 28 -9.32 -12.60 -3.30
N GLY A 29 -8.36 -11.70 -3.11
CA GLY A 29 -7.14 -11.64 -3.91
C GLY A 29 -7.42 -11.14 -5.33
N THR A 30 -6.38 -10.74 -6.06
CA THR A 30 -6.52 -10.30 -7.45
C THR A 30 -5.67 -11.18 -8.37
N VAL A 31 -6.33 -11.90 -9.28
CA VAL A 31 -5.69 -12.72 -10.32
C VAL A 31 -5.85 -12.01 -11.67
N TYR A 32 -4.76 -11.48 -12.21
CA TYR A 32 -4.84 -10.61 -13.39
C TYR A 32 -5.02 -11.35 -14.71
N HIS A 33 -4.84 -12.66 -14.74
CA HIS A 33 -5.05 -13.50 -15.92
C HIS A 33 -6.26 -14.43 -15.74
N PRO A 34 -6.86 -14.93 -16.84
CA PRO A 34 -7.91 -15.94 -16.75
C PRO A 34 -7.43 -17.19 -16.01
N TYR A 35 -8.32 -17.77 -15.21
CA TYR A 35 -8.13 -19.08 -14.56
C TYR A 35 -9.46 -19.83 -14.51
N LEU A 36 -9.43 -21.11 -14.15
CA LEU A 36 -10.65 -21.89 -13.89
C LEU A 36 -10.91 -21.96 -12.40
N ASP A 37 -12.10 -21.55 -11.96
CA ASP A 37 -12.49 -21.69 -10.56
C ASP A 37 -12.78 -23.16 -10.19
N LYS A 38 -13.15 -23.41 -8.94
CA LYS A 38 -13.52 -24.76 -8.45
C LYS A 38 -14.70 -25.41 -9.19
N LYS A 39 -15.46 -24.64 -9.96
CA LYS A 39 -16.58 -25.12 -10.79
C LYS A 39 -16.18 -25.25 -12.26
N GLY A 40 -14.92 -24.97 -12.63
CA GLY A 40 -14.45 -24.95 -14.00
C GLY A 40 -14.94 -23.74 -14.80
N ILE A 41 -15.36 -22.66 -14.13
CA ILE A 41 -15.81 -21.41 -14.76
C ILE A 41 -14.60 -20.51 -14.98
N ILE A 42 -14.48 -19.93 -16.19
CA ILE A 42 -13.43 -18.96 -16.49
C ILE A 42 -13.65 -17.74 -15.60
N THR A 43 -12.63 -17.41 -14.82
CA THR A 43 -12.66 -16.36 -13.80
C THR A 43 -11.42 -15.47 -13.94
N ILE A 44 -11.52 -14.19 -13.58
CA ILE A 44 -10.42 -13.22 -13.65
C ILE A 44 -10.62 -12.07 -12.64
N GLY A 45 -9.59 -11.33 -12.30
CA GLY A 45 -9.63 -10.22 -11.35
C GLY A 45 -9.84 -10.71 -9.93
N VAL A 46 -10.79 -10.10 -9.22
CA VAL A 46 -11.13 -10.46 -7.82
C VAL A 46 -12.21 -11.55 -7.75
N GLY A 47 -12.09 -12.58 -8.59
CA GLY A 47 -13.08 -13.65 -8.69
C GLY A 47 -14.27 -13.33 -9.62
N PHE A 48 -14.06 -12.52 -10.66
CA PHE A 48 -15.12 -12.23 -11.63
C PHE A 48 -15.35 -13.40 -12.59
N ASN A 49 -16.53 -14.00 -12.52
CA ASN A 49 -16.96 -14.98 -13.50
C ASN A 49 -17.09 -14.33 -14.89
N VAL A 50 -16.59 -15.04 -15.91
CA VAL A 50 -16.69 -14.64 -17.32
C VAL A 50 -17.63 -15.61 -18.03
N ASP A 51 -18.88 -15.17 -18.16
CA ASP A 51 -19.97 -15.99 -18.70
C ASP A 51 -19.90 -16.12 -20.23
N GLY A 52 -19.03 -17.03 -20.68
CA GLY A 52 -18.92 -17.43 -22.07
C GLY A 52 -18.07 -16.50 -22.94
N LYS A 53 -18.04 -16.83 -24.24
CA LYS A 53 -17.15 -16.20 -25.22
C LYS A 53 -17.40 -14.70 -25.35
N ASP A 54 -18.66 -14.29 -25.48
CA ASP A 54 -19.01 -12.88 -25.69
C ASP A 54 -18.61 -11.99 -24.51
N ALA A 55 -18.74 -12.48 -23.27
CA ALA A 55 -18.29 -11.76 -22.09
C ALA A 55 -16.77 -11.62 -22.07
N PHE A 56 -16.06 -12.69 -22.44
CA PHE A 56 -14.60 -12.71 -22.51
C PHE A 56 -14.05 -11.72 -23.55
N LEU A 57 -14.63 -11.69 -24.76
CA LEU A 57 -14.17 -10.81 -25.84
C LEU A 57 -14.36 -9.32 -25.53
N LYS A 58 -15.33 -8.97 -24.68
CA LYS A 58 -15.60 -7.60 -24.21
C LYS A 58 -14.60 -7.09 -23.17
N LEU A 59 -13.74 -7.95 -22.61
CA LEU A 59 -12.73 -7.54 -21.64
C LEU A 59 -11.58 -6.77 -22.33
N ASN A 60 -11.03 -5.75 -21.67
CA ASN A 60 -9.86 -5.00 -22.12
C ASN A 60 -8.56 -5.76 -21.83
N LEU A 61 -8.43 -6.97 -22.41
CA LEU A 61 -7.28 -7.84 -22.17
C LEU A 61 -6.02 -7.29 -22.84
N ARG A 62 -4.87 -7.49 -22.18
CA ARG A 62 -3.53 -7.08 -22.60
C ARG A 62 -2.63 -8.31 -22.75
N LYS A 63 -1.71 -8.25 -23.71
CA LYS A 63 -0.65 -9.26 -23.87
C LYS A 63 0.59 -8.87 -23.06
N GLU A 64 1.43 -9.86 -22.75
CA GLU A 64 2.74 -9.64 -22.10
C GLU A 64 2.66 -8.95 -20.73
N GLY A 65 1.56 -9.15 -20.01
CA GLY A 65 1.36 -8.63 -18.66
C GLY A 65 0.40 -7.43 -18.57
N ARG A 66 0.23 -6.91 -17.36
CA ARG A 66 -0.78 -5.90 -17.00
C ARG A 66 -0.61 -4.55 -17.71
N ASN A 67 0.61 -4.22 -18.11
CA ASN A 67 0.97 -2.95 -18.73
C ASN A 67 1.25 -3.08 -20.24
N GLY A 68 1.08 -4.27 -20.81
CA GLY A 68 1.33 -4.48 -22.23
C GLY A 68 0.21 -3.93 -23.12
N PRO A 69 0.37 -4.03 -24.44
CA PRO A 69 -0.61 -3.54 -25.41
C PRO A 69 -1.93 -4.32 -25.33
N LEU A 70 -3.03 -3.66 -25.70
CA LEU A 70 -4.34 -4.30 -25.79
C LEU A 70 -4.32 -5.43 -26.83
N MET A 71 -4.96 -6.55 -26.49
CA MET A 71 -5.17 -7.66 -27.40
C MET A 71 -6.21 -7.29 -28.47
N THR A 72 -5.92 -7.68 -29.70
CA THR A 72 -6.85 -7.70 -30.82
C THR A 72 -8.00 -8.68 -30.56
N GLU A 73 -9.11 -8.54 -31.29
CA GLU A 73 -10.24 -9.46 -31.14
C GLU A 73 -9.86 -10.92 -31.44
N GLN A 74 -8.99 -11.16 -32.42
CA GLN A 74 -8.52 -12.51 -32.74
C GLN A 74 -7.67 -13.09 -31.62
N GLU A 75 -6.70 -12.33 -31.08
CA GLU A 75 -5.90 -12.78 -29.94
C GLU A 75 -6.79 -13.12 -28.73
N LYS A 76 -7.87 -12.37 -28.48
CA LYS A 76 -8.84 -12.70 -27.41
C LYS A 76 -9.62 -13.98 -27.71
N LYS A 77 -9.98 -14.26 -28.96
CA LYS A 77 -10.64 -15.51 -29.37
C LYS A 77 -9.71 -16.69 -29.10
N ASP A 78 -8.45 -16.58 -29.49
CA ASP A 78 -7.44 -17.64 -29.30
C ASP A 78 -7.21 -17.90 -27.80
N ALA A 79 -7.11 -16.83 -26.99
CA ALA A 79 -6.98 -16.95 -25.54
C ALA A 79 -8.20 -17.60 -24.88
N TYR A 80 -9.42 -17.27 -25.33
CA TYR A 80 -10.64 -17.93 -24.85
C TYR A 80 -10.65 -19.42 -25.22
N ASP A 81 -10.35 -19.74 -26.47
CA ASP A 81 -10.36 -21.13 -26.97
C ASP A 81 -9.28 -21.96 -26.23
N ALA A 82 -8.11 -21.38 -25.91
CA ALA A 82 -7.09 -22.00 -25.05
C ALA A 82 -7.63 -22.32 -23.64
N MET A 83 -8.38 -21.41 -23.01
CA MET A 83 -9.00 -21.66 -21.70
C MET A 83 -10.09 -22.74 -21.77
N VAL A 84 -10.87 -22.79 -22.86
CA VAL A 84 -11.88 -23.84 -23.08
C VAL A 84 -11.23 -25.20 -23.27
N ASN A 85 -10.13 -25.28 -24.03
CA ASN A 85 -9.36 -26.50 -24.20
C ASN A 85 -8.80 -26.98 -22.86
N LYS A 86 -8.19 -26.07 -22.09
CA LYS A 86 -7.65 -26.37 -20.76
C LYS A 86 -8.73 -26.90 -19.81
N ARG A 87 -9.92 -26.30 -19.81
CA ARG A 87 -11.08 -26.79 -19.05
C ARG A 87 -11.49 -28.21 -19.45
N THR A 88 -11.39 -28.53 -20.74
CA THR A 88 -11.73 -29.85 -21.28
C THR A 88 -10.67 -30.90 -20.94
N GLU A 89 -9.40 -30.52 -20.82
CA GLU A 89 -8.32 -31.40 -20.36
C GLU A 89 -8.44 -31.71 -18.86
N GLU A 90 -8.88 -30.73 -18.07
CA GLU A 90 -8.83 -30.84 -16.61
C GLU A 90 -10.10 -31.45 -15.98
N LYS A 91 -11.23 -31.55 -16.70
CA LYS A 91 -12.51 -32.21 -16.29
C LYS A 91 -12.70 -32.37 -14.77
N GLY A 92 -12.81 -31.26 -14.05
CA GLY A 92 -13.11 -31.24 -12.61
C GLY A 92 -11.89 -31.31 -11.67
N LYS A 93 -10.66 -31.34 -12.20
CA LYS A 93 -9.46 -31.11 -11.41
C LYS A 93 -9.33 -29.62 -11.13
N HIS A 94 -9.33 -29.27 -9.85
CA HIS A 94 -9.05 -27.91 -9.41
C HIS A 94 -7.53 -27.69 -9.41
N GLN A 95 -7.06 -26.65 -10.09
CA GLN A 95 -5.67 -26.20 -10.05
C GLN A 95 -5.59 -24.80 -9.44
N PRO A 96 -4.46 -24.44 -8.80
CA PRO A 96 -4.16 -23.06 -8.42
C PRO A 96 -4.25 -22.11 -9.61
N ALA A 97 -4.68 -20.86 -9.36
CA ALA A 97 -4.86 -19.87 -10.41
C ALA A 97 -3.58 -19.65 -11.24
N ASP A 98 -2.41 -19.57 -10.60
CA ASP A 98 -1.12 -19.31 -11.27
C ASP A 98 -0.78 -20.33 -12.36
N ASN A 99 -1.28 -21.56 -12.27
CA ASN A 99 -1.07 -22.59 -13.31
C ASN A 99 -1.72 -22.23 -14.66
N TYR A 100 -2.62 -21.24 -14.68
CA TYR A 100 -3.28 -20.76 -15.89
C TYR A 100 -2.62 -19.53 -16.51
N LYS A 101 -1.61 -18.94 -15.86
CA LYS A 101 -0.94 -17.71 -16.31
C LYS A 101 -0.42 -17.79 -17.74
N ASP A 102 0.17 -18.92 -18.10
CA ASP A 102 0.76 -19.15 -19.42
C ASP A 102 -0.21 -19.80 -20.44
N VAL A 103 -1.45 -20.10 -20.03
CA VAL A 103 -2.46 -20.71 -20.92
C VAL A 103 -3.03 -19.67 -21.87
N ALA A 104 -3.62 -18.60 -21.32
CA ALA A 104 -4.25 -17.55 -22.12
C ALA A 104 -3.29 -16.41 -22.49
N LYS A 105 -2.22 -16.20 -21.68
CA LYS A 105 -1.29 -15.05 -21.77
C LYS A 105 -2.01 -13.69 -21.91
N ALA A 106 -3.19 -13.60 -21.30
CA ALA A 106 -4.09 -12.46 -21.35
C ALA A 106 -4.22 -11.86 -19.95
N TYR A 107 -4.15 -10.54 -19.83
CA TYR A 107 -4.11 -9.85 -18.54
C TYR A 107 -5.06 -8.66 -18.49
N LEU A 108 -5.70 -8.43 -17.34
CA LEU A 108 -6.35 -7.15 -17.05
C LEU A 108 -5.34 -6.17 -16.43
N SER A 109 -5.54 -4.88 -16.69
CA SER A 109 -4.87 -3.84 -15.93
C SER A 109 -5.55 -3.63 -14.56
N ASP A 110 -4.85 -2.97 -13.63
CA ASP A 110 -5.45 -2.56 -12.35
C ASP A 110 -6.67 -1.66 -12.56
N ALA A 111 -6.61 -0.76 -13.55
CA ALA A 111 -7.73 0.13 -13.88
C ALA A 111 -8.97 -0.66 -14.34
N ASP A 112 -8.79 -1.71 -15.15
CA ASP A 112 -9.90 -2.54 -15.62
C ASP A 112 -10.50 -3.40 -14.50
N VAL A 113 -9.65 -3.98 -13.63
CA VAL A 113 -10.12 -4.71 -12.43
C VAL A 113 -10.92 -3.79 -11.53
N ASN A 114 -10.39 -2.61 -11.22
CA ASN A 114 -11.06 -1.61 -10.37
C ASN A 114 -12.37 -1.11 -10.98
N ALA A 115 -12.41 -0.87 -12.29
CA ALA A 115 -13.62 -0.44 -12.98
C ALA A 115 -14.71 -1.52 -12.96
N LYS A 116 -14.33 -2.81 -13.04
CA LYS A 116 -15.29 -3.91 -12.92
C LYS A 116 -15.76 -4.12 -11.48
N LEU A 117 -14.86 -4.04 -10.50
CA LEU A 117 -15.21 -4.09 -9.07
C LEU A 117 -16.16 -2.95 -8.69
N ASP A 118 -15.95 -1.76 -9.25
CA ASP A 118 -16.82 -0.62 -9.06
C ASP A 118 -18.25 -0.84 -9.55
N LYS A 119 -18.43 -1.60 -10.63
CA LYS A 119 -19.75 -2.01 -11.13
C LYS A 119 -20.42 -3.01 -10.19
N GLU A 120 -19.68 -4.03 -9.76
CA GLU A 120 -20.17 -5.00 -8.76
C GLU A 120 -20.63 -4.32 -7.47
N ILE A 121 -19.84 -3.37 -6.96
CA ILE A 121 -20.18 -2.57 -5.78
C ILE A 121 -21.45 -1.75 -6.02
N ALA A 122 -21.55 -1.08 -7.18
CA ALA A 122 -22.73 -0.28 -7.53
C ALA A 122 -24.01 -1.12 -7.66
N GLU A 123 -23.90 -2.37 -8.09
CA GLU A 123 -25.04 -3.30 -8.18
C GLU A 123 -25.42 -3.93 -6.83
N ARG A 124 -24.45 -4.16 -5.95
CA ARG A 124 -24.65 -4.83 -4.65
C ARG A 124 -25.09 -3.87 -3.55
N ALA A 125 -24.51 -2.66 -3.50
CA ALA A 125 -24.79 -1.71 -2.43
C ALA A 125 -26.29 -1.36 -2.28
N PRO A 126 -27.07 -1.15 -3.36
CA PRO A 126 -28.52 -0.94 -3.24
C PRO A 126 -29.26 -2.14 -2.63
N LYS A 127 -28.89 -3.37 -3.00
CA LYS A 127 -29.51 -4.60 -2.47
C LYS A 127 -29.22 -4.79 -0.98
N ILE A 128 -27.97 -4.53 -0.59
CA ILE A 128 -27.56 -4.54 0.82
C ILE A 128 -28.34 -3.48 1.61
N ARG A 129 -28.41 -2.26 1.07
CA ARG A 129 -29.13 -1.13 1.67
C ARG A 129 -30.62 -1.43 1.83
N GLU A 130 -31.24 -2.05 0.83
CA GLU A 130 -32.64 -2.48 0.91
C GLU A 130 -32.83 -3.51 2.04
N LYS A 131 -31.94 -4.50 2.13
CA LYS A 131 -32.01 -5.57 3.13
C LYS A 131 -31.84 -5.06 4.56
N ILE A 132 -30.93 -4.12 4.77
CA ILE A 132 -30.66 -3.51 6.09
C ILE A 132 -31.71 -2.43 6.41
N GLY A 133 -32.25 -1.78 5.40
CA GLY A 133 -33.08 -0.58 5.54
C GLY A 133 -32.26 0.68 5.33
N ALA A 134 -32.79 1.57 4.49
CA ALA A 134 -32.18 2.83 4.07
C ALA A 134 -31.58 3.64 5.23
N GLU A 135 -32.39 3.90 6.26
CA GLU A 135 -31.99 4.74 7.39
C GLU A 135 -30.84 4.14 8.20
N ALA A 136 -30.90 2.83 8.47
CA ALA A 136 -29.85 2.15 9.22
C ALA A 136 -28.55 2.09 8.41
N TRP A 137 -28.64 1.73 7.14
CA TRP A 137 -27.49 1.69 6.24
C TRP A 137 -26.79 3.04 6.13
N ASP A 138 -27.55 4.12 5.98
CA ASP A 138 -26.98 5.46 5.78
C ASP A 138 -26.19 5.94 7.02
N LYS A 139 -26.56 5.47 8.23
CA LYS A 139 -25.87 5.75 9.51
C LYS A 139 -24.59 4.93 9.73
N LEU A 140 -24.38 3.84 8.99
CA LEU A 140 -23.18 3.02 9.13
C LEU A 140 -21.92 3.78 8.67
N THR A 141 -20.80 3.49 9.32
CA THR A 141 -19.48 3.98 8.90
C THR A 141 -19.07 3.35 7.57
N ASP A 142 -18.10 3.95 6.88
CA ASP A 142 -17.58 3.40 5.63
C ASP A 142 -16.92 2.03 5.83
N GLY A 143 -16.26 1.82 6.97
CA GLY A 143 -15.70 0.51 7.37
C GLY A 143 -16.79 -0.55 7.57
N GLN A 144 -17.88 -0.22 8.27
CA GLN A 144 -19.02 -1.13 8.44
C GLN A 144 -19.69 -1.48 7.11
N LYS A 145 -19.92 -0.47 6.24
CA LYS A 145 -20.45 -0.68 4.89
C LYS A 145 -19.54 -1.59 4.06
N ALA A 146 -18.22 -1.36 4.13
CA ALA A 146 -17.23 -2.19 3.45
C ALA A 146 -17.25 -3.63 3.95
N THR A 147 -17.25 -3.86 5.26
CA THR A 147 -17.32 -5.22 5.85
C THR A 147 -18.56 -5.97 5.39
N ILE A 148 -19.73 -5.34 5.44
CA ILE A 148 -20.98 -5.99 5.00
C ILE A 148 -20.96 -6.29 3.50
N ALA A 149 -20.43 -5.36 2.69
CA ALA A 149 -20.28 -5.57 1.25
C ALA A 149 -19.30 -6.71 0.94
N ALA A 150 -18.20 -6.84 1.68
CA ALA A 150 -17.26 -7.94 1.53
C ALA A 150 -17.88 -9.29 1.89
N VAL A 151 -18.67 -9.36 2.96
CA VAL A 151 -19.44 -10.57 3.30
C VAL A 151 -20.43 -10.90 2.17
N HIS A 152 -21.23 -9.93 1.72
CA HIS A 152 -22.17 -10.14 0.62
C HIS A 152 -21.45 -10.53 -0.68
N PHE A 153 -20.25 -10.02 -0.95
CA PHE A 153 -19.46 -10.41 -2.12
C PHE A 153 -19.11 -11.89 -2.04
N ASN A 154 -18.58 -12.33 -0.91
CA ASN A 154 -18.11 -13.70 -0.69
C ASN A 154 -19.25 -14.73 -0.69
N VAL A 155 -20.36 -14.46 0.01
CA VAL A 155 -21.48 -15.41 0.17
C VAL A 155 -22.60 -15.21 -0.86
N GLY A 156 -22.53 -14.16 -1.68
CA GLY A 156 -23.47 -13.85 -2.75
C GLY A 156 -24.72 -13.09 -2.32
N ASN A 157 -25.23 -13.29 -1.10
CA ASN A 157 -26.35 -12.52 -0.51
C ASN A 157 -26.29 -12.57 1.03
N LEU A 158 -27.12 -11.80 1.72
CA LEU A 158 -27.15 -11.74 3.18
C LEU A 158 -28.24 -12.60 3.84
N ASP A 159 -28.97 -13.44 3.09
CA ASP A 159 -30.06 -14.25 3.64
C ASP A 159 -29.56 -15.31 4.62
N GLY A 160 -28.34 -15.83 4.39
CA GLY A 160 -27.65 -16.74 5.31
C GLY A 160 -27.02 -16.04 6.53
N SER A 161 -27.14 -14.72 6.65
CA SER A 161 -26.46 -13.92 7.68
C SER A 161 -27.44 -13.00 8.44
N PRO A 162 -28.57 -13.52 8.99
CA PRO A 162 -29.60 -12.69 9.61
C PRO A 162 -29.07 -11.89 10.81
N LYS A 163 -28.15 -12.45 11.60
CA LYS A 163 -27.54 -11.75 12.75
C LYS A 163 -26.69 -10.56 12.32
N LEU A 164 -25.94 -10.68 11.22
CA LEU A 164 -25.19 -9.56 10.64
C LEU A 164 -26.12 -8.44 10.18
N VAL A 165 -27.23 -8.79 9.52
CA VAL A 165 -28.26 -7.82 9.11
C VAL A 165 -28.89 -7.12 10.31
N GLU A 166 -29.21 -7.87 11.37
CA GLU A 166 -29.79 -7.30 12.59
C GLU A 166 -28.79 -6.40 13.35
N ALA A 167 -27.51 -6.77 13.40
CA ALA A 167 -26.47 -5.90 13.95
C ALA A 167 -26.32 -4.61 13.14
N ALA A 168 -26.32 -4.72 11.81
CA ALA A 168 -26.26 -3.57 10.91
C ALA A 168 -27.47 -2.64 11.05
N LYS A 169 -28.69 -3.19 11.20
CA LYS A 169 -29.91 -2.42 11.47
C LYS A 169 -29.80 -1.56 12.74
N LYS A 170 -29.12 -2.10 13.75
CA LYS A 170 -28.91 -1.45 15.06
C LYS A 170 -27.71 -0.51 15.08
N GLY A 171 -26.86 -0.52 14.04
CA GLY A 171 -25.56 0.16 14.07
C GLY A 171 -24.59 -0.46 15.09
N ASP A 172 -24.78 -1.72 15.46
CA ASP A 172 -23.94 -2.43 16.43
C ASP A 172 -22.62 -2.85 15.79
N ALA A 173 -21.59 -2.00 15.92
CA ALA A 173 -20.26 -2.24 15.36
C ALA A 173 -19.67 -3.58 15.82
N ALA A 174 -19.79 -3.92 17.10
CA ALA A 174 -19.28 -5.17 17.65
C ALA A 174 -20.07 -6.38 17.12
N GLY A 175 -21.39 -6.25 16.98
CA GLY A 175 -22.23 -7.25 16.32
C GLY A 175 -21.85 -7.48 14.86
N ILE A 176 -21.62 -6.42 14.09
CA ILE A 176 -21.15 -6.51 12.70
C ILE A 176 -19.78 -7.21 12.67
N ALA A 177 -18.86 -6.81 13.54
CA ALA A 177 -17.53 -7.39 13.62
C ALA A 177 -17.56 -8.90 13.90
N ARG A 178 -18.36 -9.35 14.88
CA ARG A 178 -18.53 -10.77 15.21
C ARG A 178 -19.18 -11.57 14.09
N GLU A 179 -20.26 -11.06 13.53
CA GLU A 179 -21.07 -11.79 12.55
C GLU A 179 -20.51 -11.72 11.11
N SER A 180 -19.42 -10.97 10.90
CA SER A 180 -18.69 -10.89 9.62
C SER A 180 -17.62 -11.97 9.43
N HIS A 181 -17.46 -12.88 10.39
CA HIS A 181 -16.48 -13.98 10.34
C HIS A 181 -16.93 -15.08 9.38
N VAL A 182 -16.74 -14.86 8.08
CA VAL A 182 -17.16 -15.81 7.03
C VAL A 182 -16.35 -17.10 7.09
N ILE A 183 -17.05 -18.24 7.01
CA ILE A 183 -16.43 -19.56 6.87
C ILE A 183 -16.09 -19.77 5.39
N ALA A 184 -14.79 -19.81 5.08
CA ALA A 184 -14.30 -19.94 3.71
C ALA A 184 -14.55 -21.34 3.13
N GLN A 185 -14.43 -22.39 3.95
CA GLN A 185 -14.65 -23.77 3.50
C GLN A 185 -15.11 -24.67 4.67
N LYS A 186 -16.03 -25.59 4.38
CA LYS A 186 -16.31 -26.73 5.26
C LYS A 186 -15.26 -27.80 5.00
N GLU A 187 -14.57 -28.23 6.03
CA GLU A 187 -13.68 -29.40 5.97
C GLU A 187 -14.57 -30.63 6.11
N THR A 188 -14.40 -31.60 5.21
CA THR A 188 -15.14 -32.86 5.25
C THR A 188 -14.17 -34.03 5.30
N ASN A 189 -14.51 -35.10 6.01
CA ASN A 189 -13.78 -36.36 5.93
C ASN A 189 -14.07 -37.09 4.60
N ASP A 190 -13.44 -38.25 4.42
CA ASP A 190 -13.62 -39.11 3.23
C ASP A 190 -15.07 -39.59 3.02
N LYS A 191 -15.93 -39.47 4.04
CA LYS A 191 -17.36 -39.80 3.97
C LYS A 191 -18.23 -38.58 3.61
N GLY A 192 -17.63 -37.40 3.40
CA GLY A 192 -18.34 -36.15 3.15
C GLY A 192 -18.95 -35.51 4.40
N GLU A 193 -18.67 -36.03 5.60
CA GLU A 193 -19.16 -35.47 6.85
C GLU A 193 -18.31 -34.26 7.23
N VAL A 194 -18.96 -33.16 7.64
CA VAL A 194 -18.26 -31.93 8.02
C VAL A 194 -17.49 -32.17 9.31
N THR A 195 -16.15 -32.19 9.22
CA THR A 195 -15.24 -32.35 10.35
C THR A 195 -14.75 -31.03 10.90
N GLY A 196 -14.88 -29.94 10.15
CA GLY A 196 -14.37 -28.65 10.56
C GLY A 196 -14.80 -27.50 9.66
N HIS A 197 -14.39 -26.31 10.07
CA HIS A 197 -14.56 -25.09 9.30
C HIS A 197 -13.20 -24.43 9.10
N ARG A 198 -12.71 -24.42 7.87
CA ARG A 198 -11.54 -23.65 7.51
C ARG A 198 -11.96 -22.19 7.33
N ARG A 199 -11.38 -21.33 8.14
CA ARG A 199 -11.57 -19.87 8.04
C ARG A 199 -10.42 -19.25 7.27
N ASN A 200 -10.74 -18.25 6.47
CA ASN A 200 -9.74 -17.33 5.95
C ASN A 200 -9.47 -16.31 7.08
N TRP A 201 -8.47 -16.58 7.93
CA TRP A 201 -8.17 -15.75 9.09
C TRP A 201 -7.82 -14.31 8.73
N GLU A 202 -7.20 -14.09 7.57
CA GLU A 202 -6.95 -12.74 7.08
C GLU A 202 -8.25 -11.98 6.80
N ALA A 203 -9.21 -12.62 6.13
CA ALA A 203 -10.51 -12.01 5.87
C ALA A 203 -11.31 -11.79 7.16
N VAL A 204 -11.22 -12.73 8.13
CA VAL A 204 -11.82 -12.57 9.46
C VAL A 204 -11.26 -11.32 10.15
N MET A 205 -9.94 -11.15 10.19
CA MET A 205 -9.27 -10.00 10.78
C MET A 205 -9.69 -8.70 10.10
N ARG A 206 -9.54 -8.62 8.77
CA ARG A 206 -9.87 -7.42 8.00
C ARG A 206 -11.34 -7.02 8.14
N ASN A 207 -12.27 -7.97 8.08
CA ASN A 207 -13.69 -7.71 8.24
C ASN A 207 -14.06 -7.25 9.66
N HIS A 208 -13.56 -7.97 10.67
CA HIS A 208 -13.83 -7.67 12.08
C HIS A 208 -13.31 -6.28 12.43
N CYS A 209 -12.08 -5.98 12.07
CA CYS A 209 -11.42 -4.74 12.42
C CYS A 209 -11.93 -3.58 11.56
N GLY A 210 -12.24 -3.81 10.29
CA GLY A 210 -12.93 -2.84 9.43
C GLY A 210 -14.29 -2.41 9.99
N ALA A 211 -15.04 -3.32 10.62
CA ALA A 211 -16.32 -2.99 11.27
C ALA A 211 -16.16 -2.15 12.55
N LEU A 212 -15.03 -2.31 13.26
CA LEU A 212 -14.68 -1.57 14.47
C LEU A 212 -13.90 -0.27 14.20
N GLY A 213 -13.44 -0.05 12.96
CA GLY A 213 -12.55 1.07 12.62
C GLY A 213 -11.12 0.90 13.17
N LEU A 214 -10.66 -0.35 13.28
CA LEU A 214 -9.30 -0.70 13.67
C LEU A 214 -8.48 -1.11 12.44
N GLU A 215 -7.17 -0.85 12.48
CA GLU A 215 -6.23 -1.34 11.46
C GLU A 215 -6.05 -2.86 11.59
N ALA A 216 -6.08 -3.57 10.46
CA ALA A 216 -6.19 -5.03 10.43
C ALA A 216 -4.94 -5.77 10.95
N ASP A 217 -3.79 -5.11 10.95
CA ASP A 217 -2.49 -5.58 11.42
C ASP A 217 -2.15 -5.10 12.84
N SER A 218 -3.02 -4.30 13.47
CA SER A 218 -2.77 -3.79 14.82
C SER A 218 -2.95 -4.85 15.92
N ASP A 219 -2.18 -4.71 17.00
CA ASP A 219 -2.38 -5.47 18.25
C ASP A 219 -3.81 -5.38 18.78
N ALA A 220 -4.43 -4.19 18.66
CA ALA A 220 -5.80 -3.97 19.09
C ALA A 220 -6.78 -4.83 18.28
N CYS A 221 -6.59 -4.91 16.97
CA CYS A 221 -7.36 -5.79 16.10
C CYS A 221 -7.19 -7.26 16.49
N TRP A 222 -5.96 -7.71 16.69
CA TRP A 222 -5.69 -9.08 17.10
C TRP A 222 -6.34 -9.44 18.44
N ARG A 223 -6.17 -8.61 19.48
CA ARG A 223 -6.78 -8.85 20.80
C ARG A 223 -8.31 -8.90 20.71
N SER A 224 -8.90 -8.04 19.88
CA SER A 224 -10.35 -8.02 19.65
C SER A 224 -10.83 -9.32 19.01
N VAL A 225 -10.15 -9.81 17.96
CA VAL A 225 -10.51 -11.08 17.33
C VAL A 225 -10.27 -12.26 18.25
N ALA A 226 -9.13 -12.31 18.95
CA ALA A 226 -8.80 -13.39 19.88
C ALA A 226 -9.84 -13.53 21.00
N ALA A 227 -10.38 -12.40 21.51
CA ALA A 227 -11.42 -12.41 22.54
C ALA A 227 -12.71 -13.13 22.09
N GLU A 228 -13.05 -13.09 20.80
CA GLU A 228 -14.22 -13.77 20.23
C GLU A 228 -14.04 -15.29 20.13
N TYR A 229 -12.79 -15.77 20.16
CA TYR A 229 -12.43 -17.18 20.03
C TYR A 229 -11.84 -17.80 21.31
N LYS A 230 -11.90 -17.10 22.44
CA LYS A 230 -11.35 -17.57 23.73
C LYS A 230 -11.88 -18.94 24.19
N ASP A 231 -13.13 -19.27 23.83
CA ASP A 231 -13.76 -20.55 24.18
C ASP A 231 -13.55 -21.63 23.09
N ARG A 232 -12.68 -21.35 22.11
CA ARG A 232 -12.34 -22.25 20.98
C ARG A 232 -10.82 -22.40 20.88
N PRO A 233 -10.21 -23.27 21.70
CA PRO A 233 -8.75 -23.34 21.83
C PRO A 233 -8.04 -23.69 20.51
N GLU A 234 -8.65 -24.46 19.63
CA GLU A 234 -8.09 -24.75 18.30
C GLU A 234 -8.06 -23.52 17.38
N ASP A 235 -9.13 -22.74 17.39
CA ASP A 235 -9.20 -21.49 16.62
C ASP A 235 -8.22 -20.46 17.19
N GLN A 236 -8.10 -20.38 18.52
CA GLN A 236 -7.14 -19.53 19.19
C GLN A 236 -5.69 -19.88 18.83
N ARG A 237 -5.30 -21.17 18.83
CA ARG A 237 -3.97 -21.60 18.41
C ARG A 237 -3.67 -21.22 16.95
N LYS A 238 -4.66 -21.34 16.06
CA LYS A 238 -4.52 -20.92 14.65
C LYS A 238 -4.35 -19.41 14.53
N LEU A 239 -5.10 -18.62 15.31
CA LEU A 239 -4.98 -17.17 15.42
C LEU A 239 -3.62 -16.72 15.96
N GLU A 240 -3.11 -17.37 17.01
CA GLU A 240 -1.79 -17.10 17.60
C GLU A 240 -0.67 -17.43 16.60
N THR A 241 -0.76 -18.57 15.91
CA THR A 241 0.18 -18.96 14.86
C THR A 241 0.18 -17.93 13.73
N PHE A 242 -1.02 -17.49 13.31
CA PHE A 242 -1.19 -16.49 12.27
C PHE A 242 -0.65 -15.12 12.69
N HIS A 243 -0.92 -14.67 13.91
CA HIS A 243 -0.39 -13.41 14.44
C HIS A 243 1.12 -13.46 14.59
N THR A 244 1.68 -14.56 15.10
CA THR A 244 3.14 -14.76 15.15
C THR A 244 3.74 -14.68 13.75
N LYS A 245 3.06 -15.24 12.73
CA LYS A 245 3.50 -15.14 11.33
C LYS A 245 3.46 -13.69 10.82
N ILE A 246 2.38 -12.95 11.09
CA ILE A 246 2.29 -11.52 10.71
C ILE A 246 3.36 -10.71 11.44
N GLN A 247 3.46 -10.86 12.75
CA GLN A 247 4.43 -10.15 13.58
C GLN A 247 5.85 -10.47 13.11
N LYS A 248 6.12 -11.73 12.76
CA LYS A 248 7.37 -12.14 12.14
C LYS A 248 7.58 -11.51 10.75
N ILE A 249 6.55 -11.28 9.93
CA ILE A 249 6.70 -10.56 8.65
C ILE A 249 6.96 -9.06 8.89
N ILE A 250 6.35 -8.48 9.91
CA ILE A 250 6.56 -7.09 10.32
C ILE A 250 7.97 -6.90 10.88
N ASP A 251 8.43 -7.87 11.69
CA ASP A 251 9.69 -7.83 12.41
C ASP A 251 10.86 -8.45 11.64
N GLU A 252 10.62 -9.37 10.69
CA GLU A 252 11.68 -9.88 9.81
C GLU A 252 11.91 -8.87 8.68
N PRO A 253 13.15 -8.35 8.52
CA PRO A 253 13.52 -7.63 7.31
C PRO A 253 13.26 -8.54 6.10
N ALA A 254 12.63 -7.99 5.06
CA ALA A 254 12.21 -8.73 3.88
C ALA A 254 13.35 -9.63 3.34
N LYS A 255 13.26 -10.94 3.59
CA LYS A 255 14.25 -11.90 3.09
C LYS A 255 14.14 -11.95 1.55
N PRO A 256 15.25 -11.86 0.81
CA PRO A 256 15.25 -12.15 -0.62
C PRO A 256 14.76 -13.58 -0.83
N GLU A 257 13.88 -13.80 -1.81
CA GLU A 257 13.39 -15.14 -2.18
C GLU A 257 14.57 -16.07 -2.47
N GLU A 258 14.82 -17.04 -1.59
CA GLU A 258 15.77 -18.13 -1.83
C GLU A 258 15.25 -19.02 -2.97
N LYS A 259 15.99 -19.05 -4.08
CA LYS A 259 15.85 -20.14 -5.06
C LYS A 259 16.32 -21.44 -4.42
N LYS A 260 15.51 -22.50 -4.58
CA LYS A 260 15.89 -23.89 -4.25
C LYS A 260 17.25 -24.23 -4.88
N PRO A 261 18.16 -24.92 -4.17
CA PRO A 261 19.41 -25.37 -4.75
C PRO A 261 19.17 -26.52 -5.72
N ASP A 262 19.85 -26.47 -6.86
CA ASP A 262 20.10 -27.62 -7.73
C ASP A 262 21.07 -28.58 -7.02
N GLU A 263 20.77 -29.87 -7.06
CA GLU A 263 21.64 -30.93 -6.55
C GLU A 263 22.84 -31.13 -7.47
N GLY A 264 24.05 -30.98 -6.93
CA GLY A 264 25.30 -31.31 -7.62
C GLY A 264 26.55 -31.11 -6.76
N GLN A 265 27.02 -32.22 -6.19
CA GLN A 265 28.38 -32.62 -5.74
C GLN A 265 29.56 -31.63 -6.02
N GLU A 266 30.63 -31.47 -5.21
CA GLU A 266 31.35 -32.39 -4.33
C GLU A 266 32.43 -31.63 -3.48
N GLN A 267 32.67 -32.12 -2.25
CA GLN A 267 33.93 -32.17 -1.45
C GLN A 267 34.88 -30.96 -1.30
N GLN A 268 35.09 -30.55 -0.03
CA GLN A 268 36.39 -30.40 0.67
C GLN A 268 36.12 -30.09 2.16
N GLN A 269 36.32 -31.04 3.07
CA GLN A 269 37.54 -31.37 3.83
C GLN A 269 37.62 -30.69 5.21
N GLU A 270 37.91 -31.54 6.19
CA GLU A 270 37.89 -31.35 7.64
C GLU A 270 38.95 -30.35 8.14
N GLN A 271 38.57 -29.51 9.11
CA GLN A 271 39.48 -29.16 10.22
C GLN A 271 38.75 -29.20 11.55
N LYS A 272 39.31 -30.00 12.46
CA LYS A 272 38.91 -30.20 13.86
C LYS A 272 39.38 -29.04 14.74
N GLY A 273 38.48 -28.59 15.62
CA GLY A 273 38.71 -28.57 17.06
C GLY A 273 39.36 -27.33 17.66
N GLN A 274 38.55 -26.49 18.31
CA GLN A 274 38.87 -25.93 19.62
C GLN A 274 37.59 -25.77 20.45
N GLU A 275 37.58 -26.45 21.58
CA GLU A 275 36.52 -26.53 22.58
C GLU A 275 36.63 -25.30 23.49
N GLN A 276 35.61 -24.44 23.50
CA GLN A 276 35.48 -23.34 24.46
C GLN A 276 34.30 -23.59 25.40
N ALA A 277 34.58 -23.45 26.70
CA ALA A 277 33.66 -23.67 27.80
C ALA A 277 32.44 -22.72 27.77
N PRO A 278 31.28 -23.12 28.32
CA PRO A 278 30.07 -22.32 28.29
C PRO A 278 30.22 -21.02 29.11
N PRO A 279 29.75 -19.87 28.60
CA PRO A 279 29.75 -18.63 29.37
C PRO A 279 28.72 -18.70 30.51
N LYS A 280 29.13 -18.20 31.68
CA LYS A 280 28.27 -18.00 32.85
C LYS A 280 27.11 -17.04 32.52
N PRO A 281 25.92 -17.22 33.15
CA PRO A 281 24.80 -16.30 32.97
C PRO A 281 25.15 -14.91 33.49
N SER A 282 25.02 -13.93 32.60
CA SER A 282 25.11 -12.50 32.88
C SER A 282 23.89 -12.01 33.67
N GLU A 283 24.15 -11.09 34.60
CA GLU A 283 23.18 -10.43 35.47
C GLU A 283 22.03 -9.77 34.69
N PRO A 284 20.83 -9.63 35.31
CA PRO A 284 19.70 -8.96 34.67
C PRO A 284 20.03 -7.51 34.30
N PRO A 285 19.52 -7.00 33.17
CA PRO A 285 19.79 -5.65 32.70
C PRO A 285 19.42 -4.62 33.77
N GLN A 286 20.37 -3.74 34.08
CA GLN A 286 20.09 -2.54 34.85
C GLN A 286 19.06 -1.69 34.11
N GLU A 287 18.13 -1.14 34.89
CA GLU A 287 17.09 -0.19 34.48
C GLU A 287 17.75 0.99 33.76
N VAL A 288 17.45 1.14 32.46
CA VAL A 288 17.99 2.23 31.63
C VAL A 288 17.35 3.54 32.10
N GLU A 289 18.19 4.48 32.55
CA GLU A 289 17.77 5.85 32.90
C GLU A 289 17.09 6.53 31.69
N PRO A 290 16.14 7.46 31.94
CA PRO A 290 15.37 8.12 30.88
C PRO A 290 16.29 8.86 29.90
N GLU A 291 16.14 8.55 28.61
CA GLU A 291 16.83 9.18 27.48
C GLU A 291 16.93 10.71 27.67
N GLN A 292 18.16 11.22 27.75
CA GLN A 292 18.43 12.64 27.69
C GLN A 292 17.87 13.17 26.37
N LYS A 293 16.85 14.03 26.44
CA LYS A 293 16.31 14.74 25.28
C LYS A 293 17.43 15.53 24.64
N GLN A 294 17.99 15.02 23.54
CA GLN A 294 18.97 15.73 22.75
C GLN A 294 18.33 17.05 22.28
N GLU A 295 18.91 18.18 22.66
CA GLU A 295 18.44 19.48 22.20
C GLU A 295 18.74 19.60 20.70
N LEU A 296 17.70 19.82 19.89
CA LEU A 296 17.84 20.10 18.46
C LEU A 296 18.63 21.40 18.26
N GLY A 297 19.64 21.35 17.40
CA GLY A 297 20.37 22.54 16.97
C GLY A 297 19.55 23.46 16.04
N ALA A 298 20.23 24.49 15.53
CA ALA A 298 19.59 25.62 14.85
C ALA A 298 18.85 25.21 13.57
N ASP A 299 19.38 24.25 12.81
CA ASP A 299 18.80 23.83 11.54
C ASP A 299 17.56 22.95 11.77
N GLY A 300 17.62 22.03 12.74
CA GLY A 300 16.46 21.24 13.16
C GLY A 300 15.31 22.12 13.68
N GLN A 301 15.62 23.14 14.50
CA GLN A 301 14.63 24.11 14.97
C GLN A 301 14.05 24.95 13.83
N SER A 302 14.90 25.44 12.92
CA SER A 302 14.48 26.22 11.75
C SER A 302 13.53 25.44 10.85
N PHE A 303 13.79 24.15 10.65
CA PHE A 303 12.90 23.25 9.93
C PHE A 303 11.53 23.13 10.63
N LEU A 304 11.52 22.83 11.95
CA LEU A 304 10.27 22.71 12.71
C LEU A 304 9.44 23.99 12.70
N GLU A 305 10.08 25.15 12.88
CA GLU A 305 9.41 26.44 12.81
C GLU A 305 8.78 26.63 11.43
N ARG A 306 9.52 26.34 10.36
CA ARG A 306 9.05 26.52 8.99
C ARG A 306 7.85 25.63 8.65
N ILE A 307 7.86 24.35 9.04
CA ILE A 307 6.74 23.44 8.75
C ILE A 307 5.45 23.84 9.48
N ARG A 308 5.58 24.43 10.68
CA ARG A 308 4.45 24.92 11.47
C ARG A 308 3.80 26.18 10.88
N GLN A 309 4.55 26.95 10.09
CA GLN A 309 3.99 28.11 9.43
C GLN A 309 3.05 27.69 8.29
N PRO A 310 1.94 28.42 8.07
CA PRO A 310 1.20 28.33 6.83
C PRO A 310 2.12 28.55 5.64
N ASN A 311 1.85 27.91 4.51
CA ASN A 311 2.63 28.15 3.31
C ASN A 311 2.53 29.63 2.92
N ALA A 312 3.66 30.23 2.56
CA ALA A 312 3.72 31.62 2.12
C ALA A 312 2.80 31.91 0.92
N ARG A 313 2.31 30.86 0.24
CA ARG A 313 1.25 30.91 -0.77
C ARG A 313 0.06 30.09 -0.29
N PRO A 314 -0.94 30.72 0.36
CA PRO A 314 -2.12 30.03 0.88
C PRO A 314 -2.87 29.21 -0.18
N ALA A 315 -2.84 29.65 -1.44
CA ALA A 315 -3.40 28.92 -2.57
C ALA A 315 -2.80 27.52 -2.75
N LEU A 316 -1.52 27.31 -2.43
CA LEU A 316 -0.90 25.99 -2.51
C LEU A 316 -1.41 25.08 -1.38
N ASP A 317 -1.51 25.58 -0.14
CA ASP A 317 -2.10 24.81 0.98
C ASP A 317 -3.55 24.43 0.70
N ILE A 318 -4.32 25.33 0.08
CA ILE A 318 -5.67 25.04 -0.37
C ILE A 318 -5.65 23.98 -1.47
N ALA A 319 -4.80 24.15 -2.48
CA ALA A 319 -4.75 23.25 -3.63
C ALA A 319 -4.31 21.82 -3.26
N ALA A 320 -3.60 21.66 -2.14
CA ALA A 320 -3.24 20.36 -1.59
C ALA A 320 -4.47 19.56 -1.12
N LYS A 321 -5.55 20.23 -0.70
CA LYS A 321 -6.83 19.59 -0.34
C LYS A 321 -7.52 19.05 -1.56
N GLU A 322 -8.37 18.03 -1.38
CA GLU A 322 -9.24 17.56 -2.47
C GLU A 322 -10.14 18.68 -2.96
N PRO A 323 -10.37 18.83 -4.28
CA PRO A 323 -11.11 19.98 -4.80
C PRO A 323 -12.53 20.02 -4.24
N GLY A 324 -13.13 18.84 -3.99
CA GLY A 324 -14.44 18.75 -3.34
C GLY A 324 -14.49 19.22 -1.89
N ASP A 325 -13.36 19.48 -1.25
CA ASP A 325 -13.27 20.00 0.12
C ASP A 325 -12.98 21.51 0.16
N TRP A 326 -12.83 22.16 -1.00
CA TRP A 326 -12.60 23.61 -1.06
C TRP A 326 -13.89 24.37 -0.80
N THR A 327 -13.82 25.35 0.10
CA THR A 327 -14.84 26.41 0.15
C THR A 327 -14.75 27.28 -1.11
N LYS A 328 -15.82 28.03 -1.39
CA LYS A 328 -15.83 28.97 -2.52
C LYS A 328 -14.69 29.98 -2.43
N ASP A 329 -14.48 30.57 -1.26
CA ASP A 329 -13.43 31.56 -1.03
C ASP A 329 -12.04 30.95 -1.23
N GLU A 330 -11.85 29.70 -0.80
CA GLU A 330 -10.62 28.95 -1.03
C GLU A 330 -10.38 28.68 -2.52
N ALA A 331 -11.41 28.26 -3.25
CA ALA A 331 -11.34 28.08 -4.69
C ALA A 331 -11.00 29.40 -5.39
N ASP A 332 -11.62 30.51 -5.00
CA ASP A 332 -11.34 31.85 -5.54
C ASP A 332 -9.89 32.27 -5.28
N ILE A 333 -9.33 31.96 -4.10
CA ILE A 333 -7.91 32.18 -3.79
C ILE A 333 -7.01 31.38 -4.75
N VAL A 334 -7.30 30.10 -4.96
CA VAL A 334 -6.53 29.27 -5.92
C VAL A 334 -6.68 29.81 -7.34
N ILE A 335 -7.89 30.22 -7.72
CA ILE A 335 -8.18 30.76 -9.05
C ILE A 335 -7.38 32.03 -9.33
N GLN A 336 -7.44 32.98 -8.41
CA GLN A 336 -6.70 34.24 -8.54
C GLN A 336 -5.20 33.99 -8.55
N ASP A 337 -4.72 33.06 -7.73
CA ASP A 337 -3.31 32.74 -7.62
C ASP A 337 -2.74 32.13 -8.91
N TYR A 338 -3.44 31.18 -9.56
CA TYR A 338 -2.96 30.61 -10.83
C TYR A 338 -3.07 31.61 -11.99
N GLN A 339 -4.00 32.56 -11.96
CA GLN A 339 -4.16 33.57 -13.00
C GLN A 339 -3.14 34.71 -12.90
N ARG A 340 -2.75 35.11 -11.68
CA ARG A 340 -1.91 36.29 -11.46
C ARG A 340 -0.42 36.03 -11.56
N PHE A 341 0.05 34.83 -11.20
CA PHE A 341 1.49 34.55 -11.11
C PHE A 341 2.01 33.74 -12.30
N ARG A 342 3.08 34.21 -12.95
CA ARG A 342 3.86 33.38 -13.88
C ARG A 342 4.63 32.33 -13.07
N ARG A 343 4.44 31.05 -13.40
CA ARG A 343 5.06 29.90 -12.74
C ARG A 343 5.64 28.96 -13.81
N PRO A 344 6.44 27.95 -13.41
CA PRO A 344 6.70 26.83 -14.30
C PRO A 344 5.36 26.29 -14.83
N GLU A 345 5.29 26.04 -16.14
CA GLU A 345 4.04 25.67 -16.81
C GLU A 345 3.39 24.44 -16.19
N SER A 346 4.19 23.50 -15.68
CA SER A 346 3.73 22.31 -14.97
C SER A 346 2.93 22.62 -13.70
N LEU A 347 3.35 23.58 -12.88
CA LEU A 347 2.62 23.96 -11.67
C LEU A 347 1.32 24.70 -12.02
N ASN A 348 1.36 25.54 -13.05
CA ASN A 348 0.16 26.23 -13.53
C ASN A 348 -0.84 25.26 -14.17
N ALA A 349 -0.37 24.29 -14.94
CA ALA A 349 -1.20 23.23 -15.50
C ALA A 349 -1.85 22.41 -14.40
N TRP A 350 -1.08 22.02 -13.38
CA TRP A 350 -1.60 21.28 -12.23
C TRP A 350 -2.65 22.08 -11.45
N LEU A 351 -2.41 23.36 -11.13
CA LEU A 351 -3.42 24.20 -10.46
C LEU A 351 -4.67 24.39 -11.31
N ARG A 352 -4.53 24.53 -12.63
CA ARG A 352 -5.65 24.64 -13.57
C ARG A 352 -6.48 23.36 -13.59
N GLU A 353 -5.83 22.20 -13.55
CA GLU A 353 -6.50 20.90 -13.45
C GLU A 353 -7.32 20.80 -12.16
N ARG A 354 -6.73 21.18 -11.01
CA ARG A 354 -7.44 21.18 -9.72
C ARG A 354 -8.65 22.10 -9.70
N VAL A 355 -8.52 23.29 -10.28
CA VAL A 355 -9.65 24.23 -10.43
C VAL A 355 -10.72 23.64 -11.33
N SER A 356 -10.35 23.00 -12.44
CA SER A 356 -11.28 22.27 -13.30
C SER A 356 -12.01 21.18 -12.51
N ASP A 357 -11.31 20.41 -11.70
CA ASP A 357 -11.90 19.34 -10.89
C ASP A 357 -12.82 19.89 -9.81
N TYR A 358 -12.48 21.01 -9.17
CA TYR A 358 -13.40 21.73 -8.28
C TYR A 358 -14.71 22.06 -8.99
N PHE A 359 -14.65 22.64 -10.20
CA PHE A 359 -15.85 22.95 -10.96
C PHE A 359 -16.64 21.70 -11.35
N LYS A 360 -15.99 20.58 -11.69
CA LYS A 360 -16.66 19.30 -11.94
C LYS A 360 -17.37 18.78 -10.70
N VAL A 361 -16.78 18.92 -9.51
CA VAL A 361 -17.40 18.49 -8.25
C VAL A 361 -18.64 19.34 -7.94
N ILE A 362 -18.53 20.66 -8.08
CA ILE A 362 -19.62 21.58 -7.72
C ILE A 362 -20.76 21.57 -8.75
N HIS A 363 -20.45 21.51 -10.05
CA HIS A 363 -21.46 21.64 -11.10
C HIS A 363 -21.81 20.34 -11.82
N GLY A 364 -21.15 19.24 -11.48
CA GLY A 364 -21.21 17.97 -12.20
C GLY A 364 -20.51 18.05 -13.57
N ASN A 365 -20.31 16.90 -14.21
CA ASN A 365 -19.65 16.83 -15.53
C ASN A 365 -20.38 17.60 -16.65
N ASN A 366 -21.66 17.95 -16.44
CA ASN A 366 -22.52 18.60 -17.44
C ASN A 366 -22.99 20.02 -17.03
N GLY A 367 -22.46 20.59 -15.94
CA GLY A 367 -22.76 21.97 -15.55
C GLY A 367 -24.16 22.27 -14.99
N MET A 368 -25.01 21.25 -14.76
CA MET A 368 -26.42 21.43 -14.40
C MET A 368 -26.83 20.93 -13.00
N THR A 369 -25.93 20.37 -12.19
CA THR A 369 -26.29 19.94 -10.83
C THR A 369 -26.14 21.05 -9.79
N PRO A 370 -27.02 21.11 -8.77
CA PRO A 370 -26.89 22.06 -7.67
C PRO A 370 -25.56 21.88 -6.91
N PRO A 371 -24.96 22.97 -6.40
CA PRO A 371 -23.67 22.92 -5.71
C PRO A 371 -23.71 22.01 -4.48
N ILE A 372 -22.78 21.06 -4.40
CA ILE A 372 -22.55 20.22 -3.23
C ILE A 372 -21.65 20.99 -2.26
N MET A 373 -22.05 21.10 -0.99
CA MET A 373 -21.22 21.77 0.03
C MET A 373 -20.00 20.91 0.38
N PRO A 374 -18.80 21.52 0.48
CA PRO A 374 -17.55 20.82 0.74
C PRO A 374 -17.53 20.16 2.13
N ARG A 375 -16.83 19.01 2.23
CA ARG A 375 -16.66 18.29 3.50
C ARG A 375 -15.42 18.79 4.22
N GLN A 376 -15.52 19.06 5.51
CA GLN A 376 -14.36 19.38 6.34
C GLN A 376 -13.77 18.10 6.94
N ASN A 377 -12.62 17.65 6.44
CA ASN A 377 -11.86 16.57 7.06
C ASN A 377 -10.43 17.04 7.40
N LYS A 378 -10.26 17.69 8.56
CA LYS A 378 -9.02 18.44 8.91
C LYS A 378 -8.06 17.75 9.87
N ARG A 379 -8.43 16.63 10.53
CA ARG A 379 -7.74 16.22 11.76
C ARG A 379 -6.54 15.27 11.58
N ALA A 380 -6.64 14.29 10.68
CA ALA A 380 -5.61 13.24 10.56
C ALA A 380 -4.28 13.71 9.94
N VAL A 381 -4.31 14.72 9.06
CA VAL A 381 -3.10 15.18 8.33
C VAL A 381 -2.14 15.95 9.26
N LEU A 382 -2.67 16.70 10.22
CA LEU A 382 -1.86 17.54 11.12
C LEU A 382 -1.09 16.74 12.17
N GLU A 383 -1.68 15.67 12.70
CA GLU A 383 -1.03 14.79 13.68
C GLU A 383 0.17 14.05 13.06
N ASN A 384 -0.01 13.55 11.82
CA ASN A 384 1.06 12.91 11.05
C ASN A 384 2.20 13.89 10.70
N LEU A 385 1.87 15.16 10.44
CA LEU A 385 2.85 16.19 10.10
C LEU A 385 3.79 16.50 11.27
N ASP A 386 3.27 16.68 12.49
CA ASP A 386 4.09 17.02 13.66
C ASP A 386 5.04 15.89 14.06
N ALA A 387 4.54 14.64 14.08
CA ALA A 387 5.35 13.47 14.42
C ALA A 387 6.49 13.27 13.42
N LEU A 388 6.20 13.33 12.12
CA LEU A 388 7.22 13.21 11.07
C LEU A 388 8.21 14.36 11.13
N SER A 389 7.74 15.60 11.30
CA SER A 389 8.63 16.78 11.29
C SER A 389 9.63 16.73 12.44
N LYS A 390 9.23 16.25 13.63
CA LYS A 390 10.16 16.05 14.76
C LYS A 390 11.26 15.04 14.45
N ARG A 391 10.92 13.94 13.77
CA ARG A 391 11.88 12.92 13.35
C ARG A 391 12.86 13.47 12.31
N LEU A 392 12.32 14.13 11.28
CA LEU A 392 13.13 14.73 10.22
C LEU A 392 14.02 15.86 10.73
N ALA A 393 13.59 16.62 11.74
CA ALA A 393 14.38 17.69 12.32
C ALA A 393 15.78 17.23 12.80
N ILE A 394 15.90 15.99 13.28
CA ILE A 394 17.18 15.41 13.69
C ILE A 394 18.12 15.26 12.49
N ALA A 395 17.60 14.79 11.35
CA ALA A 395 18.37 14.68 10.12
C ALA A 395 18.72 16.05 9.53
N PHE A 396 17.81 17.04 9.62
CA PHE A 396 18.08 18.42 9.22
C PHE A 396 19.19 19.05 10.05
N ASP A 397 19.26 18.75 11.34
CA ASP A 397 20.33 19.22 12.21
C ASP A 397 21.67 18.54 11.91
N ALA A 398 21.63 17.24 11.59
CA ALA A 398 22.83 16.47 11.25
C ALA A 398 23.42 16.82 9.87
N ASP A 399 22.57 16.98 8.85
CA ASP A 399 23.00 17.21 7.46
C ASP A 399 23.16 18.70 7.12
N GLY A 400 22.55 19.57 7.93
CA GLY A 400 22.37 20.98 7.67
C GLY A 400 21.17 21.29 6.76
N MET A 401 20.56 22.46 6.95
CA MET A 401 19.28 22.83 6.32
C MET A 401 19.30 22.71 4.79
N SER A 402 20.36 23.17 4.13
CA SER A 402 20.46 23.16 2.67
C SER A 402 20.62 21.75 2.10
N SER A 403 21.50 20.93 2.69
CA SER A 403 21.72 19.55 2.24
C SER A 403 20.47 18.70 2.45
N ALA A 404 19.86 18.78 3.64
CA ALA A 404 18.62 18.05 3.95
C ALA A 404 17.46 18.51 3.06
N ALA A 405 17.33 19.81 2.78
CA ALA A 405 16.33 20.31 1.84
C ALA A 405 16.55 19.76 0.43
N LYS A 406 17.80 19.65 -0.04
CA LYS A 406 18.13 19.05 -1.35
C LYS A 406 17.73 17.58 -1.39
N SER A 407 18.09 16.80 -0.36
CA SER A 407 17.69 15.40 -0.26
C SER A 407 16.17 15.25 -0.18
N MET A 408 15.46 16.12 0.53
CA MET A 408 13.98 16.11 0.53
C MET A 408 13.42 16.41 -0.86
N GLN A 409 13.95 17.41 -1.58
CA GLN A 409 13.52 17.72 -2.94
C GLN A 409 13.72 16.51 -3.88
N GLN A 410 14.84 15.79 -3.75
CA GLN A 410 15.13 14.56 -4.48
C GLN A 410 14.12 13.45 -4.15
N GLY A 411 13.87 13.21 -2.87
CA GLY A 411 12.89 12.23 -2.40
C GLY A 411 11.47 12.51 -2.89
N LEU A 412 11.04 13.76 -2.80
CA LEU A 412 9.73 14.20 -3.29
C LEU A 412 9.62 14.08 -4.81
N ASN A 413 10.71 14.28 -5.56
CA ASN A 413 10.72 14.06 -7.00
C ASN A 413 10.52 12.58 -7.36
N LEU A 414 11.08 11.66 -6.59
CA LEU A 414 10.87 10.22 -6.76
C LEU A 414 9.43 9.83 -6.43
N LEU A 415 8.89 10.27 -5.30
CA LEU A 415 7.54 9.93 -4.84
C LEU A 415 6.41 10.49 -5.72
N ASN A 416 6.63 11.63 -6.37
CA ASN A 416 5.57 12.37 -7.07
C ASN A 416 5.77 12.50 -8.57
N ARG A 417 6.57 11.61 -9.18
CA ARG A 417 7.00 11.68 -10.58
C ARG A 417 5.89 12.04 -11.58
N ASP A 418 4.70 11.46 -11.39
CA ASP A 418 3.55 11.65 -12.30
C ASP A 418 2.46 12.55 -11.72
N LYS A 419 2.61 12.98 -10.46
CA LYS A 419 1.56 13.67 -9.69
C LYS A 419 1.85 15.15 -9.47
N MET A 420 3.12 15.56 -9.53
CA MET A 420 3.53 16.94 -9.29
C MET A 420 4.67 17.37 -10.21
N PRO A 421 4.79 18.69 -10.46
CA PRO A 421 5.98 19.27 -11.07
C PRO A 421 7.26 18.83 -10.34
N ARG A 422 8.29 18.48 -11.11
CA ARG A 422 9.63 18.23 -10.56
C ARG A 422 10.13 19.48 -9.84
N LEU A 423 10.51 19.32 -8.57
CA LEU A 423 11.17 20.33 -7.77
C LEU A 423 12.60 20.56 -8.28
N LYS A 424 13.05 21.81 -8.19
CA LYS A 424 14.46 22.13 -8.32
C LYS A 424 15.20 21.56 -7.11
N GLU A 425 16.34 20.92 -7.34
CA GLU A 425 17.17 20.27 -6.32
C GLU A 425 18.31 21.20 -5.89
N ASP A 426 17.97 22.38 -5.37
CA ASP A 426 18.89 23.45 -5.02
C ASP A 426 19.17 23.59 -3.52
N GLY A 427 18.48 22.81 -2.68
CA GLY A 427 18.61 22.93 -1.22
C GLY A 427 17.88 24.13 -0.63
N ASP A 428 17.12 24.89 -1.44
CA ASP A 428 16.32 25.98 -0.95
C ASP A 428 14.92 25.47 -0.56
N TRP A 429 14.61 25.49 0.74
CA TRP A 429 13.26 25.18 1.22
C TRP A 429 12.29 26.34 0.93
N GLY A 430 11.87 26.45 -0.33
CA GLY A 430 10.91 27.45 -0.78
C GLY A 430 9.44 27.03 -0.61
N PRO A 431 8.49 27.91 -0.96
CA PRO A 431 7.05 27.62 -0.88
C PRO A 431 6.61 26.39 -1.69
N ILE A 432 7.29 26.08 -2.79
CA ILE A 432 6.97 24.92 -3.64
C ILE A 432 7.42 23.61 -2.97
N THR A 433 8.60 23.60 -2.34
CA THR A 433 9.08 22.44 -1.56
C THR A 433 8.18 22.19 -0.35
N ASP A 434 7.83 23.24 0.39
CA ASP A 434 6.90 23.15 1.52
C ASP A 434 5.54 22.57 1.11
N PHE A 435 4.99 23.06 0.00
CA PHE A 435 3.74 22.54 -0.56
C PHE A 435 3.87 21.07 -0.97
N SER A 436 4.92 20.71 -1.71
CA SER A 436 5.16 19.35 -2.18
C SER A 436 5.29 18.38 -1.00
N PHE A 437 6.03 18.77 0.04
CA PHE A 437 6.18 18.01 1.28
C PHE A 437 4.85 17.75 1.98
N LYS A 438 4.10 18.82 2.30
CA LYS A 438 2.79 18.72 2.98
C LYS A 438 1.79 17.92 2.15
N LYS A 439 1.79 18.11 0.83
CA LYS A 439 0.93 17.36 -0.08
C LYS A 439 1.30 15.88 -0.15
N SER A 440 2.58 15.54 -0.17
CA SER A 440 3.01 14.14 -0.16
C SER A 440 2.64 13.44 1.13
N ILE A 441 2.69 14.12 2.28
CA ILE A 441 2.20 13.56 3.54
C ILE A 441 0.70 13.28 3.45
N ALA A 442 -0.09 14.23 2.93
CA ALA A 442 -1.52 14.05 2.77
C ALA A 442 -1.89 12.94 1.76
N SER A 443 -1.09 12.76 0.71
CA SER A 443 -1.41 11.86 -0.40
C SER A 443 -0.84 10.45 -0.23
N ASN A 444 0.36 10.34 0.34
CA ASN A 444 1.10 9.08 0.44
C ASN A 444 1.28 8.62 1.91
N GLY A 445 0.98 9.49 2.89
CA GLY A 445 1.22 9.22 4.30
C GLY A 445 2.63 9.61 4.77
N ALA A 446 2.80 9.75 6.08
CA ALA A 446 4.07 10.19 6.68
C ALA A 446 5.22 9.19 6.43
N ALA A 447 4.94 7.88 6.56
CA ALA A 447 5.95 6.83 6.36
C ALA A 447 6.57 6.89 4.96
N LYS A 448 5.75 7.04 3.91
CA LYS A 448 6.21 7.14 2.53
C LYS A 448 7.08 8.38 2.29
N VAL A 449 6.81 9.49 2.96
CA VAL A 449 7.62 10.71 2.86
C VAL A 449 8.97 10.52 3.56
N ASP A 450 9.01 9.80 4.68
CA ASP A 450 10.25 9.43 5.37
C ASP A 450 11.13 8.52 4.49
N GLU A 451 10.53 7.49 3.88
CA GLU A 451 11.18 6.61 2.89
C GLU A 451 11.72 7.41 1.70
N GLY A 452 10.91 8.32 1.14
CA GLY A 452 11.35 9.18 0.04
C GLY A 452 12.52 10.08 0.45
N PHE A 453 12.48 10.67 1.63
CA PHE A 453 13.60 11.46 2.15
C PHE A 453 14.87 10.63 2.29
N ALA A 454 14.77 9.40 2.80
CA ALA A 454 15.90 8.47 2.87
C ALA A 454 16.48 8.16 1.47
N LEU A 455 15.63 7.93 0.45
CA LEU A 455 16.09 7.76 -0.94
C LEU A 455 16.77 9.01 -1.48
N GLY A 456 16.28 10.20 -1.15
CA GLY A 456 16.94 11.45 -1.52
C GLY A 456 18.31 11.62 -0.86
N ARG A 457 18.47 11.21 0.40
CA ARG A 457 19.79 11.17 1.06
C ARG A 457 20.71 10.14 0.40
N MET A 458 20.20 8.97 0.01
CA MET A 458 20.96 7.97 -0.76
C MET A 458 21.37 8.47 -2.15
N GLN A 459 20.50 9.23 -2.83
CA GLN A 459 20.84 9.89 -4.09
C GLN A 459 22.00 10.86 -3.88
N THR A 460 21.94 11.71 -2.84
CA THR A 460 23.03 12.63 -2.51
C THR A 460 24.34 11.89 -2.18
N LEU A 461 24.26 10.78 -1.43
CA LEU A 461 25.41 9.92 -1.11
C LEU A 461 26.05 9.33 -2.38
N ALA A 462 25.25 8.93 -3.35
CA ALA A 462 25.69 8.36 -4.62
C ALA A 462 26.34 9.39 -5.57
N GLU A 463 26.28 10.69 -5.29
CA GLU A 463 26.93 11.74 -6.09
C GLU A 463 28.47 11.72 -5.96
N LYS A 464 29.02 11.03 -4.96
CA LYS A 464 30.47 11.01 -4.66
C LYS A 464 30.94 9.60 -4.35
N VAL A 465 32.22 9.34 -4.64
CA VAL A 465 32.90 8.10 -4.23
C VAL A 465 32.97 8.06 -2.70
N GLN A 466 32.48 6.97 -2.12
CA GLN A 466 32.47 6.76 -0.68
C GLN A 466 33.66 5.93 -0.22
N GLN A 467 34.12 6.21 1.00
CA GLN A 467 35.01 5.32 1.75
C GLN A 467 34.17 4.35 2.60
N PRO A 468 34.72 3.18 2.97
CA PRO A 468 33.94 2.16 3.67
C PRO A 468 33.30 2.64 4.98
N GLU A 469 34.08 3.31 5.83
CA GLU A 469 33.60 3.85 7.11
C GLU A 469 32.51 4.92 6.93
N ASP A 470 32.69 5.80 5.93
CA ASP A 470 31.73 6.86 5.61
C ASP A 470 30.42 6.29 5.05
N LEU A 471 30.49 5.28 4.18
CA LEU A 471 29.31 4.63 3.62
C LEU A 471 28.51 3.91 4.71
N ALA A 472 29.19 3.18 5.59
CA ALA A 472 28.56 2.47 6.70
C ALA A 472 27.80 3.45 7.61
N LYS A 473 28.50 4.49 8.08
CA LYS A 473 27.93 5.53 8.96
C LYS A 473 26.76 6.26 8.30
N GLN A 474 26.88 6.63 7.03
CA GLN A 474 25.82 7.35 6.32
C GLN A 474 24.62 6.44 6.04
N THR A 475 24.82 5.17 5.66
CA THR A 475 23.72 4.23 5.46
C THR A 475 22.97 3.96 6.76
N GLN A 476 23.68 3.82 7.89
CA GLN A 476 23.06 3.73 9.21
C GLN A 476 22.26 5.00 9.55
N SER A 477 22.82 6.19 9.31
CA SER A 477 22.11 7.46 9.54
C SER A 477 20.87 7.63 8.66
N ILE A 478 20.88 7.06 7.46
CA ILE A 478 19.78 7.20 6.48
C ILE A 478 18.67 6.18 6.75
N PHE A 479 19.01 4.92 6.97
CA PHE A 479 18.03 3.83 7.09
C PHE A 479 17.75 3.40 8.52
N GLY A 480 18.68 3.59 9.46
CA GLY A 480 18.50 3.21 10.86
C GLY A 480 17.20 3.74 11.49
N PRO A 481 16.84 5.03 11.30
CA PRO A 481 15.58 5.57 11.82
C PRO A 481 14.31 4.91 11.25
N LEU A 482 14.37 4.29 10.06
CA LEU A 482 13.23 3.61 9.44
C LEU A 482 13.00 2.20 10.01
N TYR A 483 14.07 1.53 10.48
CA TYR A 483 14.03 0.15 10.98
C TYR A 483 13.92 0.03 12.51
N GLY A 484 13.78 1.15 13.23
CA GLY A 484 13.31 1.13 14.62
C GLY A 484 14.38 1.03 15.73
N SER A 485 15.68 1.11 15.44
CA SER A 485 16.72 1.57 16.38
C SER A 485 18.08 1.73 15.69
N LEU A 486 18.94 2.64 16.18
CA LEU A 486 20.35 2.72 15.77
C LEU A 486 21.21 1.58 16.36
N GLU A 487 20.70 0.86 17.37
CA GLU A 487 21.48 -0.05 18.23
C GLU A 487 21.21 -1.55 17.97
N LYS A 488 20.15 -1.93 17.26
CA LYS A 488 19.83 -3.34 16.97
C LYS A 488 19.60 -3.57 15.49
N GLY A 489 20.56 -4.24 14.87
CA GLY A 489 20.41 -4.91 13.59
C GLY A 489 21.19 -4.25 12.45
N ASP A 490 21.81 -5.10 11.63
CA ASP A 490 22.49 -4.71 10.39
C ASP A 490 21.49 -4.54 9.23
N ASP A 491 20.20 -4.32 9.52
CA ASP A 491 19.10 -4.28 8.54
C ASP A 491 19.30 -3.19 7.49
N HIS A 492 19.86 -2.05 7.89
CA HIS A 492 20.24 -0.95 7.00
C HIS A 492 21.32 -1.37 5.99
N ALA A 493 22.31 -2.15 6.44
CA ALA A 493 23.37 -2.67 5.59
C ALA A 493 22.87 -3.79 4.68
N LEU A 494 22.01 -4.67 5.20
CA LEU A 494 21.35 -5.71 4.41
C LEU A 494 20.48 -5.11 3.31
N ALA A 495 19.70 -4.07 3.61
CA ALA A 495 18.89 -3.35 2.62
C ALA A 495 19.74 -2.78 1.49
N LEU A 496 20.91 -2.18 1.81
CA LEU A 496 21.85 -1.69 0.82
C LEU A 496 22.45 -2.83 -0.01
N GLN A 497 22.95 -3.90 0.61
CA GLN A 497 23.55 -5.05 -0.08
C GLN A 497 22.55 -5.74 -1.01
N LEU A 498 21.29 -5.90 -0.56
CA LEU A 498 20.18 -6.41 -1.36
C LEU A 498 19.90 -5.53 -2.58
N GLY A 499 19.78 -4.23 -2.36
CA GLY A 499 19.59 -3.26 -3.44
C GLY A 499 20.73 -3.30 -4.45
N LEU A 500 21.97 -3.35 -3.98
CA LEU A 500 23.15 -3.45 -4.85
C LEU A 500 23.12 -4.73 -5.68
N ASN A 501 22.75 -5.88 -5.10
CA ASN A 501 22.66 -7.15 -5.83
C ASN A 501 21.57 -7.16 -6.92
N GLU A 502 20.50 -6.39 -6.73
CA GLU A 502 19.43 -6.27 -7.72
C GLU A 502 19.76 -5.27 -8.84
N ILE A 503 20.46 -4.18 -8.49
CA ILE A 503 20.78 -3.09 -9.43
C ILE A 503 22.05 -3.44 -10.23
N GLY A 504 23.04 -4.03 -9.57
CA GLY A 504 24.37 -4.30 -10.12
C GLY A 504 24.38 -5.04 -11.46
N PRO A 505 23.67 -6.17 -11.63
CA PRO A 505 23.63 -6.91 -12.89
C PRO A 505 23.09 -6.11 -14.09
N LYS A 506 22.36 -5.01 -13.85
CA LYS A 506 21.77 -4.16 -14.90
C LYS A 506 22.73 -3.06 -15.38
N HIS A 507 23.76 -2.75 -14.60
CA HIS A 507 24.63 -1.60 -14.82
C HIS A 507 26.13 -1.95 -14.81
N VAL A 508 26.52 -3.15 -14.40
CA VAL A 508 27.92 -3.55 -14.26
C VAL A 508 28.12 -4.93 -14.88
N ASP A 509 28.86 -5.01 -15.99
CA ASP A 509 28.97 -6.21 -16.84
C ASP A 509 29.56 -7.43 -16.12
N ASP A 510 30.50 -7.22 -15.19
CA ASP A 510 31.19 -8.25 -14.41
C ASP A 510 30.69 -8.31 -12.95
N TRP A 511 29.39 -8.06 -12.75
CA TRP A 511 28.79 -8.04 -11.42
C TRP A 511 28.99 -9.35 -10.66
N ARG A 512 29.37 -9.24 -9.39
CA ARG A 512 29.42 -10.35 -8.45
C ARG A 512 28.53 -10.02 -7.27
N ASN A 513 27.62 -10.93 -6.94
CA ASN A 513 26.73 -10.74 -5.82
C ASN A 513 27.53 -10.58 -4.52
N LEU A 514 27.18 -9.53 -3.77
CA LEU A 514 27.60 -9.32 -2.40
C LEU A 514 26.99 -10.39 -1.51
N LYS A 515 27.75 -10.80 -0.49
CA LYS A 515 27.21 -11.59 0.61
C LYS A 515 26.26 -10.69 1.42
N LEU A 516 25.15 -11.27 1.87
CA LEU A 516 24.17 -10.60 2.71
C LEU A 516 24.51 -10.87 4.17
N ASP A 517 25.54 -10.21 4.66
CA ASP A 517 26.06 -10.38 6.02
C ASP A 517 25.86 -9.14 6.90
N GLY A 518 25.27 -8.07 6.36
CA GLY A 518 25.04 -6.86 7.14
C GLY A 518 26.30 -6.01 7.32
N GLU A 519 27.41 -6.35 6.67
CA GLU A 519 28.66 -5.61 6.80
C GLU A 519 28.90 -4.67 5.60
N ILE A 520 28.95 -3.37 5.86
CA ILE A 520 29.39 -2.38 4.87
C ILE A 520 30.92 -2.27 4.95
N GLY A 521 31.61 -3.22 4.34
CA GLY A 521 33.06 -3.24 4.19
C GLY A 521 33.54 -2.74 2.81
N PRO A 522 34.84 -2.94 2.49
CA PRO A 522 35.42 -2.54 1.20
C PRO A 522 34.66 -3.10 -0.01
N LYS A 523 34.22 -4.37 0.04
CA LYS A 523 33.48 -5.00 -1.07
C LYS A 523 32.13 -4.33 -1.35
N THR A 524 31.34 -4.09 -0.30
CA THR A 524 30.05 -3.39 -0.41
C THR A 524 30.24 -1.97 -0.92
N THR A 525 31.31 -1.31 -0.48
CA THR A 525 31.67 0.06 -0.89
C THR A 525 32.09 0.14 -2.35
N ASP A 526 32.96 -0.77 -2.80
CA ASP A 526 33.36 -0.86 -4.20
C ASP A 526 32.14 -1.12 -5.10
N ALA A 527 31.27 -2.05 -4.68
CA ALA A 527 30.03 -2.33 -5.37
C ALA A 527 29.11 -1.10 -5.43
N PHE A 528 28.91 -0.39 -4.32
CA PHE A 528 28.16 0.87 -4.27
C PHE A 528 28.71 1.90 -5.25
N ASN A 529 30.01 2.18 -5.19
CA ASN A 529 30.66 3.18 -6.04
C ASN A 529 30.53 2.81 -7.53
N ARG A 530 30.68 1.53 -7.88
CA ARG A 530 30.53 1.06 -9.27
C ARG A 530 29.09 1.22 -9.78
N VAL A 531 28.11 0.81 -8.98
CA VAL A 531 26.70 0.93 -9.36
C VAL A 531 26.29 2.40 -9.46
N ALA A 532 26.64 3.22 -8.45
CA ALA A 532 26.36 4.65 -8.44
C ALA A 532 26.98 5.37 -9.64
N SER A 533 28.23 5.05 -9.97
CA SER A 533 28.93 5.63 -11.13
C SER A 533 28.33 5.19 -12.46
N SER A 534 27.86 3.96 -12.58
CA SER A 534 27.33 3.41 -13.84
C SER A 534 25.86 3.76 -14.08
N ALA A 535 25.01 3.60 -13.06
CA ALA A 535 23.58 3.93 -13.14
C ALA A 535 23.33 5.44 -13.09
N GLY A 536 24.19 6.18 -12.38
CA GLY A 536 23.96 7.56 -11.98
C GLY A 536 23.14 7.65 -10.68
N PRO A 537 23.30 8.73 -9.89
CA PRO A 537 22.72 8.82 -8.54
C PRO A 537 21.20 8.69 -8.49
N MET A 538 20.49 9.32 -9.45
CA MET A 538 19.03 9.28 -9.50
C MET A 538 18.51 7.88 -9.85
N ALA A 539 19.09 7.22 -10.86
CA ALA A 539 18.65 5.88 -11.25
C ALA A 539 19.00 4.85 -10.17
N PHE A 540 20.12 5.02 -9.48
CA PHE A 540 20.47 4.22 -8.31
C PHE A 540 19.39 4.32 -7.22
N ALA A 541 19.05 5.54 -6.77
CA ALA A 541 18.03 5.74 -5.74
C ALA A 541 16.64 5.26 -6.19
N GLU A 542 16.25 5.48 -7.44
CA GLU A 542 14.97 5.00 -7.98
C GLU A 542 14.89 3.47 -7.97
N ASN A 543 15.93 2.77 -8.44
CA ASN A 543 15.91 1.31 -8.46
C ASN A 543 16.01 0.72 -7.04
N LEU A 544 16.75 1.36 -6.14
CA LEU A 544 16.79 0.98 -4.73
C LEU A 544 15.40 1.11 -4.09
N GLY A 545 14.71 2.23 -4.33
CA GLY A 545 13.35 2.46 -3.84
C GLY A 545 12.35 1.43 -4.36
N LYS A 546 12.41 1.05 -5.64
CA LYS A 546 11.56 -0.02 -6.20
C LYS A 546 11.83 -1.37 -5.54
N GLN A 547 13.11 -1.70 -5.31
CA GLN A 547 13.49 -2.97 -4.69
C GLN A 547 13.02 -3.06 -3.24
N LEU A 548 13.04 -1.94 -2.51
CA LEU A 548 12.56 -1.88 -1.13
C LEU A 548 11.04 -1.72 -1.00
N GLY A 549 10.30 -1.64 -2.12
CA GLY A 549 8.85 -1.42 -2.13
C GLY A 549 8.43 -0.01 -1.70
N TRP A 550 9.35 0.96 -1.82
CA TRP A 550 9.12 2.35 -1.43
C TRP A 550 8.48 3.18 -2.55
N LEU A 551 8.77 2.86 -3.81
CA LEU A 551 8.31 3.55 -5.03
C LEU A 551 7.32 2.74 -5.88
#